data_AF-A0A9P5PGW1-F1
#
_entry.id   AF-A0A9P5PGW1-F1
#
_cell.length_a   1.000
_cell.length_b   1.000
_cell.length_c   1.000
_cell.angle_alpha   90.00
_cell.angle_beta   90.00
_cell.angle_gamma   90.00
#
_symmetry.space_group_name_H-M   'P 1'
#
loop_
_entity.id
_entity.type
_entity.pdbx_description
1 polymer ?
#
loop_
_entity_poly.entity_id
_entity_poly.type
_entity_poly.pdbx_seq_one_letter_code
_entity_poly.pdbx_strand_id
1 'polypeptide(L)'
;MNLQVGASVLGLVATAQHIWKKPLRITLVRCLFILMRYLPIAIHIIYAIFASMWMNGAERVPEEHCKIITIFRIITGSIMLLLLDIILMLRVFALYNRSRSIGIFLLFSLALRIGLTTYTSRNHLPEKITFNSYCVAKFTFRNTPGNLNPVLLFMSVCTEICGELAIQLGIIALAMKRTVWDLRRYSYSLFSVLNRDGLIVFCTIG
;
A
#
# COMPACT_ATOMS: atom_id res chain seq x y z
N MET A 1 21.95 13.67 -2.15
CA MET A 1 20.68 12.90 -2.21
C MET A 1 19.93 12.77 -0.87
N ASN A 2 20.50 13.07 0.31
CA ASN A 2 19.81 12.86 1.60
C ASN A 2 18.94 14.03 2.12
N LEU A 3 18.94 15.20 1.50
CA LEU A 3 18.20 16.37 2.01
C LEU A 3 16.73 16.46 1.54
N GLN A 4 16.37 15.89 0.37
CA GLN A 4 15.03 16.06 -0.21
C GLN A 4 13.93 15.32 0.56
N VAL A 5 14.25 14.14 1.11
CA VAL A 5 13.31 13.38 1.96
C VAL A 5 12.97 14.17 3.22
N GLY A 6 13.87 15.05 3.68
CA GLY A 6 13.68 15.89 4.85
C GLY A 6 12.51 16.85 4.74
N ALA A 7 12.29 17.49 3.58
CA ALA A 7 11.28 18.55 3.43
C ALA A 7 9.83 18.04 3.42
N SER A 8 9.57 16.91 2.74
CA SER A 8 8.24 16.25 2.78
C SER A 8 7.96 15.62 4.14
N VAL A 9 8.99 15.11 4.82
CA VAL A 9 8.88 14.64 6.21
C VAL A 9 8.64 15.83 7.16
N LEU A 10 9.28 16.99 6.93
CA LEU A 10 9.10 18.22 7.72
C LEU A 10 7.69 18.81 7.58
N GLY A 11 7.06 18.75 6.40
CA GLY A 11 5.64 19.08 6.24
C GLY A 11 4.71 18.15 7.03
N LEU A 12 5.05 16.86 7.11
CA LEU A 12 4.35 15.89 7.97
C LEU A 12 4.66 16.08 9.47
N VAL A 13 5.86 16.53 9.83
CA VAL A 13 6.27 16.77 11.23
C VAL A 13 5.69 18.08 11.76
N ALA A 14 5.62 19.13 10.95
CA ALA A 14 5.01 20.41 11.32
C ALA A 14 3.49 20.26 11.54
N THR A 15 2.82 19.45 10.72
CA THR A 15 1.42 19.07 10.95
C THR A 15 1.26 18.14 12.16
N ALA A 16 2.23 17.25 12.42
CA ALA A 16 2.24 16.45 13.65
C ALA A 16 2.37 17.33 14.90
N GLN A 17 3.31 18.28 14.98
CA GLN A 17 3.45 19.13 16.16
C GLN A 17 2.19 19.95 16.47
N HIS A 18 1.43 20.36 15.46
CA HIS A 18 0.16 21.06 15.67
C HIS A 18 -0.99 20.12 16.07
N ILE A 19 -0.96 18.87 15.59
CA ILE A 19 -1.92 17.83 15.99
C ILE A 19 -1.81 17.53 17.47
N TRP A 20 -0.62 17.44 18.07
CA TRP A 20 -0.44 16.91 19.43
C TRP A 20 -0.77 17.89 20.57
N LYS A 21 -1.12 19.15 20.30
CA LYS A 21 -1.42 20.16 21.35
C LYS A 21 -2.78 20.01 22.03
N LYS A 22 -3.71 19.20 21.49
CA LYS A 22 -5.00 18.93 22.15
C LYS A 22 -4.98 17.57 22.86
N PRO A 23 -5.14 17.54 24.20
CA PRO A 23 -5.15 16.30 24.96
C PRO A 23 -6.47 15.55 24.70
N LEU A 24 -6.37 14.23 24.51
CA LEU A 24 -7.45 13.25 24.67
C LEU A 24 -8.56 13.11 23.60
N ARG A 25 -8.46 13.70 22.39
CA ARG A 25 -9.26 13.20 21.24
C ARG A 25 -8.44 12.25 20.40
N ILE A 26 -8.64 10.94 20.60
CA ILE A 26 -8.15 9.90 19.68
C ILE A 26 -8.89 10.09 18.36
N THR A 27 -8.32 10.85 17.45
CA THR A 27 -8.85 10.97 16.09
C THR A 27 -8.39 9.78 15.28
N LEU A 28 -9.27 9.24 14.44
CA LEU A 28 -8.97 8.11 13.54
C LEU A 28 -7.66 8.34 12.77
N VAL A 29 -7.43 9.58 12.31
CA VAL A 29 -6.20 9.99 11.60
C VAL A 29 -4.93 9.76 12.43
N ARG A 30 -4.93 10.05 13.73
CA ARG A 30 -3.77 9.79 14.61
C ARG A 30 -3.50 8.29 14.74
N CYS A 31 -4.56 7.49 14.91
CA CYS A 31 -4.44 6.03 14.99
C CYS A 31 -3.84 5.48 13.69
N LEU A 32 -4.37 5.87 12.53
CA LEU A 32 -3.85 5.43 11.23
C LEU A 32 -2.39 5.83 11.00
N PHE A 33 -2.01 7.05 11.41
CA PHE A 33 -0.63 7.52 11.28
C PHE A 33 0.34 6.70 12.13
N ILE A 34 -0.02 6.43 13.39
CA ILE A 34 0.76 5.57 14.29
C ILE A 34 0.85 4.17 13.69
N LEU A 35 -0.28 3.61 13.27
CA LEU A 35 -0.36 2.24 12.78
C LEU A 35 0.47 2.06 11.51
N MET A 36 0.41 2.96 10.54
CA MET A 36 1.28 2.92 9.35
C MET A 36 2.78 3.01 9.66
N ARG A 37 3.16 3.74 10.71
CA ARG A 37 4.57 3.91 11.05
C ARG A 37 5.13 2.74 11.86
N TYR A 38 4.37 2.23 12.83
CA TYR A 38 4.85 1.22 13.76
C TYR A 38 4.54 -0.21 13.32
N LEU A 39 3.51 -0.43 12.50
CA LEU A 39 3.14 -1.77 12.05
C LEU A 39 4.28 -2.42 11.23
N PRO A 40 4.88 -1.79 10.20
CA PRO A 40 5.99 -2.41 9.45
C PRO A 40 7.18 -2.75 10.35
N ILE A 41 7.50 -1.86 11.29
CA ILE A 41 8.59 -2.09 12.26
C ILE A 41 8.28 -3.32 13.11
N ALA A 42 7.07 -3.40 13.68
CA ALA A 42 6.64 -4.55 14.47
C ALA A 42 6.70 -5.86 13.67
N ILE A 43 6.28 -5.84 12.40
CA ILE A 43 6.31 -7.00 11.51
C ILE A 43 7.74 -7.44 11.22
N HIS A 44 8.65 -6.51 10.96
CA HIS A 44 10.06 -6.82 10.75
C HIS A 44 10.71 -7.40 12.00
N ILE A 45 10.39 -6.88 13.19
CA ILE A 45 10.86 -7.43 14.47
C ILE A 45 10.34 -8.86 14.65
N ILE A 46 9.04 -9.08 14.47
CA ILE A 46 8.42 -10.40 14.56
C ILE A 46 9.08 -11.37 13.57
N TYR A 47 9.27 -10.95 12.33
CA TYR A 47 9.92 -11.76 11.30
C TYR A 47 11.38 -12.08 11.64
N ALA A 48 12.13 -11.13 12.19
CA ALA A 48 13.52 -11.34 12.62
C ALA A 48 13.61 -12.33 13.78
N ILE A 49 12.72 -12.23 14.77
CA ILE A 49 12.63 -13.19 15.88
C ILE A 49 12.36 -14.59 15.32
N PHE A 50 11.36 -14.72 14.47
CA PHE A 50 11.01 -15.97 13.83
C PHE A 50 12.17 -16.57 13.01
N ALA A 51 12.84 -15.76 12.19
CA ALA A 51 14.00 -16.18 11.42
C ALA A 51 15.13 -16.68 12.34
N SER A 52 15.39 -15.99 13.46
CA SER A 52 16.43 -16.39 14.42
C SER A 52 16.10 -17.70 15.13
N MET A 53 14.84 -17.95 15.49
CA MET A 53 14.44 -19.20 16.14
C MET A 53 14.59 -20.41 15.20
N TRP A 54 14.26 -20.27 13.91
CA TRP A 54 14.29 -21.39 12.97
C TRP A 54 15.66 -21.66 12.36
N MET A 55 16.53 -20.66 12.22
CA MET A 55 17.88 -20.83 11.66
C MET A 55 18.86 -21.52 12.62
N ASN A 56 18.57 -21.55 13.93
CA ASN A 56 19.53 -21.98 14.95
C ASN A 56 19.63 -23.49 15.20
N GLY A 57 18.99 -24.37 14.42
CA GLY A 57 19.14 -25.80 14.71
C GLY A 57 18.42 -26.82 13.85
N ALA A 58 17.79 -26.46 12.73
CA ALA A 58 17.06 -27.42 11.90
C ALA A 58 17.61 -27.46 10.46
N GLU A 59 18.09 -28.63 10.04
CA GLU A 59 18.52 -28.90 8.66
C GLU A 59 17.35 -28.85 7.65
N ARG A 60 16.10 -28.90 8.15
CA ARG A 60 14.89 -28.78 7.33
C ARG A 60 13.74 -28.15 8.13
N VAL A 61 13.22 -27.02 7.66
CA VAL A 61 12.05 -26.34 8.26
C VAL A 61 10.78 -27.15 7.94
N PRO A 62 9.90 -27.44 8.92
CA PRO A 62 8.66 -28.17 8.66
C PRO A 62 7.71 -27.36 7.78
N GLU A 63 7.00 -28.03 6.87
CA GLU A 63 6.09 -27.39 5.90
C GLU A 63 4.99 -26.55 6.57
N GLU A 64 4.49 -26.99 7.73
CA GLU A 64 3.47 -26.26 8.50
C GLU A 64 3.94 -24.87 8.94
N HIS A 65 5.23 -24.73 9.26
CA HIS A 65 5.80 -23.46 9.69
C HIS A 65 5.94 -22.50 8.51
N CYS A 66 6.39 -23.00 7.35
CA CYS A 66 6.43 -22.21 6.11
C CYS A 66 5.02 -21.69 5.76
N LYS A 67 3.99 -22.53 5.89
CA LYS A 67 2.61 -22.15 5.63
C LYS A 67 2.13 -20.99 6.51
N ILE A 68 2.40 -21.06 7.82
CA ILE A 68 2.04 -19.99 8.77
C ILE A 68 2.76 -18.69 8.42
N ILE A 69 4.07 -18.73 8.13
CA ILE A 69 4.86 -17.55 7.76
C ILE A 69 4.32 -16.91 6.48
N THR A 70 4.00 -17.72 5.46
CA THR A 70 3.44 -17.23 4.20
C THR A 70 2.08 -16.58 4.42
N ILE A 71 1.18 -17.22 5.18
CA ILE A 71 -0.13 -16.65 5.50
C ILE A 71 0.03 -15.32 6.26
N PHE A 72 0.93 -15.28 7.25
CA PHE A 72 1.22 -14.08 8.02
C PHE A 72 1.73 -12.95 7.11
N ARG A 73 2.65 -13.23 6.18
CA ARG A 73 3.14 -12.26 5.20
C ARG A 73 2.02 -11.72 4.31
N ILE A 74 1.15 -12.60 3.80
CA ILE A 74 0.03 -12.21 2.95
C ILE A 74 -0.94 -11.31 3.71
N ILE A 75 -1.40 -11.73 4.89
CA ILE A 75 -2.32 -10.95 5.72
C ILE A 75 -1.73 -9.58 6.04
N THR A 76 -0.46 -9.59 6.43
CA THR A 76 0.27 -8.39 6.81
C THR A 76 0.44 -7.41 5.65
N GLY A 77 0.84 -7.90 4.47
CA GLY A 77 0.95 -7.09 3.26
C GLY A 77 -0.40 -6.49 2.86
N SER A 78 -1.47 -7.28 2.93
CA SER A 78 -2.83 -6.81 2.66
C SER A 78 -3.27 -5.71 3.63
N ILE A 79 -2.96 -5.84 4.93
CA ILE A 79 -3.25 -4.80 5.93
C ILE A 79 -2.48 -3.51 5.60
N MET A 80 -1.20 -3.58 5.27
CA MET A 80 -0.41 -2.39 4.90
C MET A 80 -0.97 -1.68 3.68
N LEU A 81 -1.31 -2.42 2.63
CA LEU A 81 -1.90 -1.86 1.41
C LEU A 81 -3.23 -1.17 1.73
N LEU A 82 -4.11 -1.85 2.46
CA LEU A 82 -5.41 -1.31 2.87
C LEU A 82 -5.26 -0.01 3.67
N LEU A 83 -4.30 0.06 4.59
CA LEU A 83 -4.02 1.27 5.35
C LEU A 83 -3.52 2.43 4.47
N LEU A 84 -2.65 2.12 3.51
CA LEU A 84 -2.15 3.09 2.54
C LEU A 84 -3.29 3.67 1.72
N ASP A 85 -4.21 2.81 1.25
CA ASP A 85 -5.38 3.24 0.50
C ASP A 85 -6.31 4.10 1.34
N ILE A 86 -6.57 3.74 2.61
CA ILE A 86 -7.38 4.59 3.51
C ILE A 86 -6.72 5.97 3.71
N ILE A 87 -5.40 6.04 3.90
CA ILE A 87 -4.73 7.33 4.04
C ILE A 87 -4.84 8.16 2.77
N LEU A 88 -4.62 7.56 1.60
CA LEU A 88 -4.77 8.24 0.32
C LEU A 88 -6.21 8.74 0.12
N MET A 89 -7.20 7.90 0.41
CA MET A 89 -8.62 8.26 0.37
C MET A 89 -8.94 9.43 1.32
N LEU A 90 -8.45 9.38 2.56
CA LEU A 90 -8.63 10.46 3.54
C LEU A 90 -8.00 11.78 3.06
N ARG A 91 -6.81 11.73 2.46
CA ARG A 91 -6.14 12.91 1.90
C ARG A 91 -6.95 13.52 0.76
N VAL A 92 -7.43 12.71 -0.19
CA VAL A 92 -8.29 13.18 -1.28
C VAL A 92 -9.60 13.75 -0.75
N PHE A 93 -10.21 13.08 0.23
CA PHE A 93 -11.46 13.54 0.83
C PHE A 93 -11.32 14.89 1.55
N ALA A 94 -10.21 15.08 2.28
CA ALA A 94 -9.89 16.37 2.90
C ALA A 94 -9.63 17.46 1.85
N LEU A 95 -8.89 17.13 0.78
CA LEU A 95 -8.58 18.06 -0.30
C LEU A 95 -9.85 18.52 -1.03
N TYR A 96 -10.83 17.64 -1.21
CA TYR A 96 -12.10 17.95 -1.88
C TYR A 96 -13.17 18.56 -0.97
N ASN A 97 -12.74 19.27 0.08
CA ASN A 97 -13.62 19.99 0.99
C ASN A 97 -14.79 19.13 1.49
N ARG A 98 -14.53 17.86 1.79
CA ARG A 98 -15.53 16.93 2.34
C ARG A 98 -16.74 16.66 1.43
N SER A 99 -16.59 16.80 0.11
CA SER A 99 -17.67 16.47 -0.83
C SER A 99 -18.06 14.99 -0.69
N ARG A 100 -19.33 14.74 -0.33
CA ARG A 100 -19.86 13.39 -0.11
C ARG A 100 -19.78 12.51 -1.37
N SER A 101 -19.92 13.10 -2.55
CA SER A 101 -19.88 12.38 -3.83
C SER A 101 -18.55 11.63 -4.02
N ILE A 102 -17.43 12.29 -3.70
CA ILE A 102 -16.09 11.68 -3.82
C ILE A 102 -15.89 10.61 -2.76
N GLY A 103 -16.40 10.82 -1.54
CA GLY A 103 -16.40 9.80 -0.51
C GLY A 103 -17.13 8.52 -0.94
N ILE A 104 -18.29 8.65 -1.60
CA ILE A 104 -19.05 7.51 -2.14
C ILE A 104 -18.27 6.82 -3.25
N PHE A 105 -17.67 7.57 -4.19
CA PHE A 105 -16.85 7.00 -5.25
C PHE A 105 -15.67 6.18 -4.71
N LEU A 106 -14.97 6.70 -3.70
CA LEU A 106 -13.86 6.02 -3.04
C LEU A 106 -14.32 4.77 -2.26
N LEU A 107 -15.46 4.84 -1.58
CA LEU A 107 -16.03 3.69 -0.89
C LEU A 107 -16.43 2.59 -1.89
N PHE A 108 -17.02 2.99 -3.02
CA PHE A 108 -17.40 2.08 -4.09
C PHE A 108 -16.17 1.41 -4.71
N SER A 109 -15.08 2.15 -4.97
CA SER A 109 -13.85 1.54 -5.49
C SER A 109 -13.24 0.54 -4.50
N LEU A 110 -13.28 0.81 -3.20
CA LEU A 110 -12.84 -0.13 -2.17
C LEU A 110 -13.71 -1.38 -2.12
N ALA A 111 -15.03 -1.22 -2.17
CA ALA A 111 -15.96 -2.34 -2.18
C ALA A 111 -15.79 -3.21 -3.44
N LEU A 112 -15.61 -2.59 -4.60
CA LEU A 112 -15.35 -3.28 -5.86
C LEU A 112 -14.06 -4.10 -5.77
N ARG A 113 -12.99 -3.55 -5.20
CA ARG A 113 -11.73 -4.26 -4.97
C ARG A 113 -11.92 -5.49 -4.09
N ILE A 114 -12.55 -5.34 -2.92
CA ILE A 114 -12.80 -6.45 -2.00
C ILE A 114 -13.67 -7.53 -2.68
N GLY A 115 -14.65 -7.10 -3.48
CA GLY A 115 -15.49 -7.99 -4.26
C GLY A 115 -14.69 -8.79 -5.29
N LEU A 116 -13.86 -8.12 -6.09
CA LEU A 116 -12.99 -8.74 -7.10
C LEU A 116 -12.01 -9.72 -6.47
N THR A 117 -11.30 -9.32 -5.40
CA THR A 117 -10.33 -10.19 -4.72
C THR A 117 -10.99 -11.41 -4.10
N THR A 118 -12.20 -11.26 -3.55
CA THR A 118 -12.95 -12.38 -2.96
C THR A 118 -13.45 -13.33 -4.05
N TYR A 119 -13.91 -12.78 -5.18
CA TYR A 119 -14.37 -13.55 -6.32
C TYR A 119 -13.23 -14.36 -6.97
N THR A 120 -12.08 -13.73 -7.23
CA THR A 120 -10.90 -14.42 -7.79
C THR A 120 -10.37 -15.47 -6.83
N SER A 121 -10.27 -15.15 -5.54
CA SER A 121 -9.84 -16.11 -4.51
C SER A 121 -10.72 -17.35 -4.47
N ARG A 122 -12.05 -17.19 -4.50
CA ARG A 122 -12.98 -18.34 -4.52
C ARG A 122 -12.83 -19.21 -5.75
N ASN A 123 -12.60 -18.62 -6.92
CA ASN A 123 -12.55 -19.35 -8.18
C ASN A 123 -11.17 -19.95 -8.48
N HIS A 124 -10.10 -19.42 -7.89
CA HIS A 124 -8.72 -19.78 -8.20
C HIS A 124 -7.96 -20.37 -7.02
N LEU A 125 -8.63 -20.78 -5.94
CA LEU A 125 -7.97 -21.33 -4.76
C LEU A 125 -7.16 -22.59 -5.15
N PRO A 126 -5.82 -22.56 -5.04
CA PRO A 126 -5.00 -23.71 -5.40
C PRO A 126 -5.23 -24.83 -4.39
N GLU A 127 -5.60 -26.01 -4.89
CA GLU A 127 -5.93 -27.18 -4.07
C GLU A 127 -4.72 -27.69 -3.27
N LYS A 128 -3.49 -27.42 -3.74
CA LYS A 128 -2.25 -27.76 -3.03
C LYS A 128 -1.19 -26.67 -3.21
N ILE A 129 -0.73 -26.12 -2.09
CA ILE A 129 0.43 -25.22 -2.02
C ILE A 129 1.61 -26.07 -1.55
N THR A 130 2.65 -26.19 -2.38
CA THR A 130 3.89 -26.89 -2.00
C THR A 130 4.95 -25.87 -1.63
N PHE A 131 5.78 -26.17 -0.64
CA PHE A 131 6.84 -25.27 -0.16
C PHE A 131 8.21 -25.85 -0.50
N ASN A 132 9.12 -25.00 -0.96
CA ASN A 132 10.53 -25.39 -1.10
C ASN A 132 11.24 -25.37 0.28
N SER A 133 12.45 -25.94 0.37
CA SER A 133 13.28 -25.92 1.59
C SER A 133 13.54 -24.51 2.15
N TYR A 134 13.48 -23.50 1.28
CA TYR A 134 13.63 -22.08 1.63
C TYR A 134 12.29 -21.38 2.00
N CYS A 135 11.24 -22.13 2.32
CA CYS A 135 9.87 -21.62 2.55
C CYS A 135 9.35 -20.72 1.42
N VAL A 136 9.78 -20.97 0.19
CA VAL A 136 9.23 -20.29 -0.99
C VAL A 136 8.03 -21.09 -1.45
N ALA A 137 6.84 -20.46 -1.40
CA ALA A 137 5.61 -21.06 -1.91
C ALA A 137 5.74 -21.30 -3.41
N LYS A 138 5.63 -22.55 -3.82
CA LYS A 138 5.49 -22.95 -5.22
C LYS A 138 4.02 -23.25 -5.47
N PHE A 139 3.40 -22.40 -6.26
CA PHE A 139 2.04 -22.62 -6.73
C PHE A 139 2.08 -23.65 -7.85
N THR A 140 1.84 -24.91 -7.51
CA THR A 140 1.60 -25.96 -8.49
C THR A 140 0.13 -25.88 -8.89
N PHE A 141 -0.15 -25.19 -9.99
CA PHE A 141 -1.46 -25.28 -10.61
C PHE A 141 -1.67 -26.72 -11.07
N ARG A 142 -2.81 -27.30 -10.71
CA ARG A 142 -3.18 -28.65 -11.18
C ARG A 142 -3.11 -28.59 -12.70
N ASN A 143 -2.23 -29.40 -13.30
CA ASN A 143 -2.34 -29.78 -14.71
C ASN A 143 -3.60 -30.65 -14.82
N THR A 144 -4.76 -30.04 -14.64
CA THR A 144 -6.02 -30.67 -14.98
C THR A 144 -5.91 -30.92 -16.48
N PRO A 145 -6.11 -32.16 -16.96
CA PRO A 145 -6.03 -32.49 -18.39
C PRO A 145 -7.10 -31.78 -19.26
N GLY A 146 -7.83 -30.80 -18.72
CA GLY A 146 -8.64 -29.84 -19.44
C GLY A 146 -8.04 -28.44 -19.36
N ASN A 147 -7.17 -28.10 -20.31
CA ASN A 147 -7.06 -26.80 -20.98
C ASN A 147 -7.23 -25.50 -20.16
N LEU A 148 -6.75 -25.42 -18.91
CA LEU A 148 -6.71 -24.15 -18.20
C LEU A 148 -5.54 -23.32 -18.75
N ASN A 149 -5.85 -22.43 -19.69
CA ASN A 149 -4.85 -21.62 -20.38
C ASN A 149 -4.08 -20.75 -19.35
N PRO A 150 -2.76 -20.91 -19.20
CA PRO A 150 -1.95 -20.08 -18.29
C PRO A 150 -2.05 -18.58 -18.61
N VAL A 151 -2.40 -18.26 -19.86
CA VAL A 151 -2.73 -16.91 -20.33
C VAL A 151 -3.90 -16.30 -19.56
N LEU A 152 -4.94 -17.06 -19.22
CA LEU A 152 -6.12 -16.55 -18.51
C LEU A 152 -5.77 -16.14 -17.07
N LEU A 153 -4.95 -16.95 -16.39
CA LEU A 153 -4.46 -16.64 -15.04
C LEU A 153 -3.58 -15.40 -15.04
N PHE A 154 -2.64 -15.31 -15.99
CA PHE A 154 -1.80 -14.13 -16.15
C PHE A 154 -2.63 -12.87 -16.44
N MET A 155 -3.64 -12.97 -17.33
CA MET A 155 -4.54 -11.86 -17.63
C MET A 155 -5.38 -11.45 -16.42
N SER A 156 -5.83 -12.39 -15.59
CA SER A 156 -6.57 -12.09 -14.35
C SER A 156 -5.68 -11.35 -13.34
N VAL A 157 -4.45 -11.82 -13.13
CA VAL A 157 -3.51 -11.18 -12.19
C VAL A 157 -3.08 -9.81 -12.71
N CYS A 158 -2.79 -9.69 -14.02
CA CYS A 158 -2.47 -8.40 -14.63
C CYS A 158 -3.63 -7.42 -14.57
N THR A 159 -4.87 -7.85 -14.80
CA THR A 159 -6.03 -6.93 -14.69
C THR A 159 -6.25 -6.45 -13.26
N GLU A 160 -6.01 -7.30 -12.27
CA GLU A 160 -6.04 -6.89 -10.85
C GLU A 160 -4.93 -5.87 -10.54
N ILE A 161 -3.67 -6.17 -10.91
CA ILE A 161 -2.53 -5.27 -10.67
C ILE A 161 -2.69 -3.95 -11.43
N CYS A 162 -3.07 -4.00 -12.70
CA CYS A 162 -3.29 -2.81 -13.52
C CYS A 162 -4.46 -1.98 -13.00
N GLY A 163 -5.52 -2.62 -12.49
CA GLY A 163 -6.64 -1.94 -11.84
C GLY A 163 -6.21 -1.16 -10.60
N GLU A 164 -5.43 -1.78 -9.72
CA GLU A 164 -4.85 -1.13 -8.54
C GLU A 164 -3.96 0.05 -8.91
N LEU A 165 -3.05 -0.17 -9.86
CA LEU A 165 -2.14 0.89 -10.34
C LEU A 165 -2.92 2.04 -10.97
N ALA A 166 -3.95 1.76 -11.76
CA ALA A 166 -4.78 2.78 -12.38
C ALA A 166 -5.54 3.61 -11.33
N ILE A 167 -6.08 2.98 -10.28
CA ILE A 167 -6.74 3.68 -9.17
C ILE A 167 -5.73 4.56 -8.42
N GLN A 168 -4.57 4.02 -8.07
CA GLN A 168 -3.51 4.76 -7.38
C GLN A 168 -2.99 5.94 -8.22
N LEU A 169 -2.73 5.72 -9.51
CA LEU A 169 -2.33 6.77 -10.44
C LEU A 169 -3.44 7.81 -10.62
N GLY A 170 -4.70 7.41 -10.68
CA GLY A 170 -5.85 8.31 -10.75
C GLY A 170 -5.94 9.21 -9.52
N ILE A 171 -5.75 8.64 -8.32
CA ILE A 171 -5.72 9.37 -7.05
C ILE A 171 -4.55 10.37 -7.04
N ILE A 172 -3.35 9.94 -7.43
CA ILE A 172 -2.15 10.79 -7.49
C ILE A 172 -2.34 11.91 -8.53
N ALA A 173 -2.88 11.60 -9.71
CA ALA A 173 -3.15 12.57 -10.76
C ALA A 173 -4.20 13.60 -10.32
N LEU A 174 -5.25 13.19 -9.62
CA LEU A 174 -6.25 14.12 -9.06
C LEU A 174 -5.62 15.03 -7.99
N ALA A 175 -4.77 14.47 -7.13
CA ALA A 175 -4.02 15.25 -6.15
C ALA A 175 -3.11 16.27 -6.83
N MET A 176 -2.30 15.85 -7.82
CA MET A 176 -1.42 16.73 -8.59
C MET A 176 -2.19 17.80 -9.36
N LYS A 177 -3.27 17.44 -10.06
CA LYS A 177 -4.10 18.39 -10.81
C LYS A 177 -4.63 19.50 -9.92
N ARG A 178 -5.05 19.15 -8.70
CA ARG A 178 -5.54 20.13 -7.73
C ARG A 178 -4.41 20.99 -7.17
N THR A 179 -3.26 20.41 -6.82
CA THR A 179 -2.07 21.17 -6.40
C THR A 179 -1.65 22.16 -7.48
N VAL A 180 -1.66 21.76 -8.76
CA VAL A 180 -1.37 22.63 -9.90
C VAL A 180 -2.41 23.74 -10.05
N TRP A 181 -3.70 23.45 -9.86
CA TRP A 181 -4.76 24.47 -9.91
C TRP A 181 -4.63 25.51 -8.79
N ASP A 182 -4.36 25.07 -7.56
CA ASP A 182 -4.12 25.97 -6.42
C ASP A 182 -2.83 26.78 -6.62
N LEU A 183 -1.76 26.16 -7.15
CA LEU A 183 -0.55 26.88 -7.54
C LEU A 183 -0.83 27.92 -8.62
N ARG A 184 -1.64 27.60 -9.64
CA ARG A 184 -1.99 28.54 -10.72
C ARG A 184 -2.71 29.76 -10.18
N ARG A 185 -3.51 29.59 -9.12
CA ARG A 185 -4.21 30.69 -8.44
C ARG A 185 -3.28 31.58 -7.62
N TYR A 186 -2.16 31.05 -7.14
CA TYR A 186 -1.12 31.76 -6.36
C TYR A 186 0.17 32.06 -7.16
N SER A 187 0.14 31.86 -8.49
CA SER A 187 1.32 31.59 -9.33
C SER A 187 2.33 32.73 -9.47
N TYR A 188 2.03 33.96 -9.05
CA TYR A 188 2.98 35.07 -9.25
C TYR A 188 4.07 35.16 -8.18
N SER A 189 3.89 34.63 -6.96
CA SER A 189 4.96 34.70 -5.93
C SER A 189 5.59 33.34 -5.59
N LEU A 190 4.85 32.23 -5.70
CA LEU A 190 5.33 30.91 -5.26
C LEU A 190 6.20 30.18 -6.29
N PHE A 191 6.13 30.53 -7.59
CA PHE A 191 7.02 29.94 -8.61
C PHE A 191 8.51 30.25 -8.33
N SER A 192 8.80 31.40 -7.71
CA SER A 192 10.16 31.76 -7.26
C SER A 192 10.69 30.81 -6.17
N VAL A 193 9.81 30.35 -5.28
CA VAL A 193 10.17 29.42 -4.19
C VAL A 193 10.23 27.98 -4.71
N LEU A 194 9.33 27.57 -5.59
CA LEU A 194 9.34 26.22 -6.16
C LEU A 194 10.51 25.97 -7.11
N ASN A 195 10.94 27.00 -7.85
CA ASN A 195 12.15 26.95 -8.68
C ASN A 195 13.44 26.86 -7.84
N ARG A 196 13.36 27.19 -6.54
CA ARG A 196 14.49 27.13 -5.62
C ARG A 196 14.67 25.75 -4.97
N ASP A 197 13.58 25.00 -4.72
CA ASP A 197 13.67 23.79 -3.89
C ASP A 197 13.26 22.46 -4.55
N GLY A 198 12.58 22.45 -5.71
CA GLY A 198 11.81 21.25 -6.11
C GLY A 198 12.02 20.64 -7.50
N LEU A 199 12.31 21.46 -8.52
CA LEU A 199 12.16 21.01 -9.91
C LEU A 199 13.27 20.03 -10.37
N ILE A 200 14.47 20.13 -9.79
CA ILE A 200 15.62 19.32 -10.21
C ILE A 200 15.42 17.83 -9.87
N VAL A 201 14.80 17.51 -8.74
CA VAL A 201 14.66 16.10 -8.29
C VAL A 201 13.59 15.32 -9.07
N PHE A 202 12.59 16.00 -9.63
CA PHE A 202 11.61 15.33 -10.49
C PHE A 202 12.16 15.00 -11.88
N CYS A 203 13.13 15.76 -12.40
CA CYS A 203 13.79 15.46 -13.67
C CYS A 203 14.93 14.44 -13.59
N THR A 204 15.40 14.06 -12.39
CA THR A 204 16.49 13.06 -12.26
C THR A 204 16.00 11.63 -11.99
N ILE A 205 14.70 11.41 -11.80
CA ILE A 205 14.11 10.08 -11.46
C ILE A 205 13.22 9.53 -12.59
N GLY A 206 12.84 10.35 -13.57
CA GLY A 206 12.18 9.91 -14.81
C GLY A 206 13.16 9.83 -15.96
#